data_AF-A0AAI8YUY4-F1
#
_entry.id   AF-A0AAI8YUY4-F1
#
_cell.length_a   1.000
_cell.length_b   1.000
_cell.length_c   1.000
_cell.angle_alpha   90.00
_cell.angle_beta   90.00
_cell.angle_gamma   90.00
#
_symmetry.space_group_name_H-M   'P 1'
#
loop_
_entity.id
_entity.type
_entity.pdbx_description
1 polymer ?
#
loop_
_entity_poly.entity_id
_entity_poly.type
_entity_poly.pdbx_seq_one_letter_code
_entity_poly.pdbx_strand_id
1 'polypeptide(L)'
;MRAAAFNDVSTNPQYQALKRSQSLSFGWQLSGAALNSNEVDGLCNTLSDGKCDKWVEMGLDLASLQGPICNSTHTHLNATDAFPKVADANSQAFSVALMNAFPANNKAVRSYLCDNLRYKALDNFFLNANVIIDATCTASNTAIHPEPFSAVGPPPTQAAIDAYQNARSVLYAWEYASQAESSSQLNQYCAHAPDYQSNWQALQLNATQVQETLCSFQQPISAEEGSAAMRQWTSVAFIVALENISNVNMWLGWLCSQLDSEGMDSVGLDGSLVKQSVCNDSARN
;
A
#
# COMPACT_ATOMS: atom_id res chain seq x y z
N MET A 1 11.57 14.39 -22.31
CA MET A 1 12.75 13.76 -21.67
C MET A 1 12.35 13.10 -20.33
N ARG A 2 11.47 12.09 -20.31
CA ARG A 2 11.02 11.42 -19.06
C ARG A 2 10.88 9.89 -19.12
N ALA A 3 11.15 9.26 -20.27
CA ALA A 3 11.11 7.80 -20.40
C ALA A 3 12.37 7.10 -19.86
N ALA A 4 13.51 7.80 -19.76
CA ALA A 4 14.77 7.20 -19.33
C ALA A 4 14.81 6.88 -17.81
N ALA A 5 14.01 7.56 -16.98
CA ALA A 5 14.01 7.36 -15.52
C ALA A 5 13.17 6.16 -15.06
N PHE A 6 12.16 5.74 -15.82
CA PHE A 6 11.31 4.59 -15.44
C PHE A 6 12.01 3.24 -15.70
N ASN A 7 12.82 3.14 -16.75
CA ASN A 7 13.50 1.88 -17.09
C ASN A 7 14.60 1.48 -16.08
N ASP A 8 15.28 2.45 -15.45
CA ASP A 8 16.38 2.18 -14.52
C ASP A 8 15.88 1.61 -13.18
N VAL A 9 14.78 2.18 -12.67
CA VAL A 9 14.17 1.78 -11.38
C VAL A 9 13.51 0.40 -11.47
N SER A 10 13.00 0.01 -12.66
CA SER A 10 12.32 -1.27 -12.87
C SER A 10 13.22 -2.50 -12.65
N THR A 11 14.55 -2.35 -12.66
CA THR A 11 15.47 -3.47 -12.39
C THR A 11 15.89 -3.59 -10.93
N ASN A 12 15.55 -2.60 -10.09
CA ASN A 12 15.84 -2.62 -8.67
C ASN A 12 15.05 -3.75 -7.97
N PRO A 13 15.71 -4.71 -7.30
CA PRO A 13 15.03 -5.78 -6.58
C PRO A 13 14.04 -5.29 -5.52
N GLN A 14 14.30 -4.15 -4.88
CA GLN A 14 13.43 -3.57 -3.87
C GLN A 14 12.19 -2.90 -4.49
N TYR A 15 12.35 -2.23 -5.64
CA TYR A 15 11.21 -1.76 -6.43
C TYR A 15 10.30 -2.92 -6.82
N GLN A 16 10.89 -4.01 -7.34
CA GLN A 16 10.15 -5.21 -7.72
C GLN A 16 9.48 -5.88 -6.51
N ALA A 17 10.12 -5.90 -5.34
CA ALA A 17 9.51 -6.40 -4.12
C ALA A 17 8.30 -5.54 -3.68
N LEU A 18 8.39 -4.21 -3.79
CA LEU A 18 7.26 -3.32 -3.53
C LEU A 18 6.12 -3.61 -4.51
N LYS A 19 6.41 -3.68 -5.82
CA LYS A 19 5.40 -3.91 -6.87
C LYS A 19 4.71 -5.25 -6.74
N ARG A 20 5.44 -6.33 -6.41
CA ARG A 20 4.84 -7.64 -6.11
C ARG A 20 3.90 -7.57 -4.91
N SER A 21 4.31 -6.88 -3.85
CA SER A 21 3.48 -6.73 -2.63
C SER A 21 2.21 -5.91 -2.90
N GLN A 22 2.33 -4.81 -3.67
CA GLN A 22 1.17 -4.02 -4.13
C GLN A 22 0.23 -4.88 -4.99
N SER A 23 0.78 -5.66 -5.91
CA SER A 23 0.04 -6.54 -6.81
C SER A 23 -0.68 -7.66 -6.06
N LEU A 24 -0.04 -8.28 -5.06
CA LEU A 24 -0.68 -9.25 -4.18
C LEU A 24 -1.83 -8.61 -3.41
N SER A 25 -1.61 -7.43 -2.83
CA SER A 25 -2.64 -6.70 -2.09
C SER A 25 -3.85 -6.41 -2.96
N PHE A 26 -3.63 -5.83 -4.13
CA PHE A 26 -4.69 -5.51 -5.08
C PHE A 26 -5.41 -6.76 -5.59
N GLY A 27 -4.67 -7.84 -5.89
CA GLY A 27 -5.27 -9.13 -6.28
C GLY A 27 -6.21 -9.68 -5.21
N TRP A 28 -5.79 -9.69 -3.94
CA TRP A 28 -6.66 -10.11 -2.83
C TRP A 28 -7.84 -9.18 -2.62
N GLN A 29 -7.66 -7.87 -2.82
CA GLN A 29 -8.76 -6.90 -2.76
C GLN A 29 -9.79 -7.15 -3.87
N LEU A 30 -9.35 -7.42 -5.11
CA LEU A 30 -10.24 -7.77 -6.22
C LEU A 30 -11.03 -9.04 -5.94
N SER A 31 -10.35 -10.11 -5.53
CA SER A 31 -11.00 -11.39 -5.19
C SER A 31 -11.95 -11.26 -4.01
N GLY A 32 -11.56 -10.54 -2.97
CA GLY A 32 -12.39 -10.34 -1.78
C GLY A 32 -13.56 -9.38 -2.00
N ALA A 33 -13.42 -8.42 -2.92
CA ALA A 33 -14.47 -7.47 -3.25
C ALA A 33 -15.56 -8.08 -4.13
N ALA A 34 -15.24 -9.08 -4.95
CA ALA A 34 -16.17 -9.71 -5.88
C ALA A 34 -17.48 -10.15 -5.22
N LEU A 35 -18.59 -9.97 -5.92
CA LEU A 35 -19.92 -10.30 -5.40
C LEU A 35 -20.22 -11.80 -5.48
N ASN A 36 -19.54 -12.51 -6.37
CA ASN A 36 -19.74 -13.93 -6.62
C ASN A 36 -18.55 -14.53 -7.39
N SER A 37 -18.50 -15.87 -7.46
CA SER A 37 -17.42 -16.60 -8.14
C SER A 37 -17.32 -16.29 -9.64
N ASN A 38 -18.42 -15.95 -10.32
CA ASN A 38 -18.38 -15.70 -11.76
C ASN A 38 -17.60 -14.42 -12.09
N GLU A 39 -17.63 -13.41 -11.21
CA GLU A 39 -16.81 -12.19 -11.38
C GLU A 39 -15.32 -12.51 -11.25
N VAL A 40 -14.95 -13.34 -10.26
CA VAL A 40 -13.57 -13.79 -10.06
C VAL A 40 -13.10 -14.63 -11.25
N ASP A 41 -13.92 -15.56 -11.73
CA ASP A 41 -13.63 -16.39 -12.90
C ASP A 41 -13.46 -15.54 -14.17
N GLY A 42 -14.35 -14.56 -14.38
CA GLY A 42 -14.27 -13.60 -15.49
C GLY A 42 -12.98 -12.77 -15.44
N LEU A 43 -12.59 -12.31 -14.26
CA LEU A 43 -11.35 -11.58 -14.05
C LEU A 43 -10.11 -12.48 -14.28
N CYS A 44 -10.15 -13.72 -13.81
CA CYS A 44 -9.09 -14.69 -14.07
C CYS A 44 -8.91 -14.99 -15.56
N ASN A 45 -10.00 -15.15 -16.29
CA ASN A 45 -9.96 -15.33 -17.75
C ASN A 45 -9.35 -14.10 -18.42
N THR A 46 -9.72 -12.89 -17.98
CA THR A 46 -9.16 -11.62 -18.51
C THR A 46 -7.65 -11.54 -18.28
N LEU A 47 -7.17 -11.91 -17.08
CA LEU A 47 -5.76 -11.98 -16.74
C LEU A 47 -5.01 -13.04 -17.56
N SER A 48 -5.62 -14.19 -17.79
CA SER A 48 -5.03 -15.31 -18.53
C SER A 48 -4.96 -15.04 -20.04
N ASP A 49 -5.92 -14.28 -20.57
CA ASP A 49 -5.98 -13.80 -21.95
C ASP A 49 -5.00 -12.66 -22.24
N GLY A 50 -4.29 -12.13 -21.23
CA GLY A 50 -3.37 -11.01 -21.38
C GLY A 50 -4.05 -9.65 -21.58
N LYS A 51 -5.32 -9.50 -21.23
CA LYS A 51 -6.08 -8.24 -21.42
C LYS A 51 -5.90 -7.23 -20.29
N CYS A 52 -4.83 -7.36 -19.51
CA CYS A 52 -4.52 -6.51 -18.37
C CYS A 52 -3.23 -5.71 -18.55
N ASP A 53 -2.84 -5.45 -19.81
CA ASP A 53 -1.59 -4.76 -20.17
C ASP A 53 -1.43 -3.42 -19.43
N LYS A 54 -2.52 -2.67 -19.22
CA LYS A 54 -2.46 -1.39 -18.51
C LYS A 54 -2.00 -1.52 -17.05
N TRP A 55 -2.35 -2.61 -16.35
CA TRP A 55 -1.82 -2.86 -15.01
C TRP A 55 -0.31 -3.11 -15.04
N VAL A 56 0.17 -3.82 -16.05
CA VAL A 56 1.61 -4.05 -16.25
C VAL A 56 2.31 -2.73 -16.56
N GLU A 57 1.76 -1.89 -17.43
CA GLU A 57 2.29 -0.57 -17.77
C GLU A 57 2.31 0.39 -16.57
N MET A 58 1.34 0.27 -15.65
CA MET A 58 1.34 0.99 -14.37
C MET A 58 2.43 0.51 -13.40
N GLY A 59 3.00 -0.67 -13.65
CA GLY A 59 4.07 -1.31 -12.89
C GLY A 59 3.61 -2.42 -11.96
N LEU A 60 2.40 -2.95 -12.11
CA LEU A 60 1.95 -4.14 -11.36
C LEU A 60 2.55 -5.42 -11.96
N ASP A 61 2.82 -6.38 -11.08
CA ASP A 61 3.31 -7.71 -11.41
C ASP A 61 2.12 -8.65 -11.63
N LEU A 62 1.89 -9.02 -12.90
CA LEU A 62 0.74 -9.81 -13.30
C LEU A 62 0.70 -11.19 -12.64
N ALA A 63 1.85 -11.83 -12.45
CA ALA A 63 1.92 -13.13 -11.77
C ALA A 63 1.46 -13.04 -10.31
N SER A 64 1.83 -11.95 -9.63
CA SER A 64 1.40 -11.65 -8.27
C SER A 64 -0.09 -11.30 -8.17
N LEU A 65 -0.70 -10.73 -9.22
CA LEU A 65 -2.16 -10.54 -9.31
C LEU A 65 -2.91 -11.85 -9.56
N GLN A 66 -2.35 -12.70 -10.43
CA GLN A 66 -2.98 -13.96 -10.82
C GLN A 66 -3.13 -14.92 -9.65
N GLY A 67 -2.15 -15.00 -8.74
CA GLY A 67 -2.22 -15.93 -7.60
C GLY A 67 -3.51 -15.78 -6.76
N PRO A 68 -3.83 -14.59 -6.25
CA PRO A 68 -5.08 -14.33 -5.53
C PRO A 68 -6.35 -14.61 -6.36
N ILE A 69 -6.36 -14.19 -7.63
CA ILE A 69 -7.56 -14.14 -8.47
C ILE A 69 -7.88 -15.48 -9.13
N CYS A 70 -6.87 -16.17 -9.67
CA CYS A 70 -7.03 -17.38 -10.46
C CYS A 70 -6.92 -18.69 -9.66
N ASN A 71 -6.76 -18.63 -8.34
CA ASN A 71 -6.60 -19.84 -7.57
C ASN A 71 -7.94 -20.60 -7.45
N SER A 72 -8.01 -21.75 -8.12
CA SER A 72 -9.20 -22.63 -8.14
C SER A 72 -9.62 -23.17 -6.76
N THR A 73 -8.78 -23.05 -5.72
CA THR A 73 -9.19 -23.38 -4.35
C THR A 73 -9.96 -22.24 -3.65
N HIS A 74 -10.12 -21.09 -4.30
CA HIS A 74 -10.77 -19.88 -3.78
C HIS A 74 -12.25 -19.75 -4.18
N THR A 75 -12.95 -20.83 -4.55
CA THR A 75 -14.37 -20.78 -4.97
C THR A 75 -15.34 -20.20 -3.93
N HIS A 76 -14.86 -19.84 -2.73
CA HIS A 76 -15.62 -19.24 -1.64
C HIS A 76 -14.91 -18.05 -0.97
N LEU A 77 -13.88 -17.46 -1.59
CA LEU A 77 -13.13 -16.37 -0.97
C LEU A 77 -14.01 -15.12 -0.87
N ASN A 78 -14.31 -14.71 0.36
CA ASN A 78 -15.04 -13.48 0.66
C ASN A 78 -14.08 -12.41 1.21
N ALA A 79 -14.56 -11.18 1.33
CA ALA A 79 -13.78 -10.05 1.86
C ALA A 79 -13.13 -10.32 3.22
N THR A 80 -13.82 -11.03 4.13
CA THR A 80 -13.30 -11.34 5.47
C THR A 80 -12.11 -12.30 5.41
N ASP A 81 -12.15 -13.30 4.53
CA ASP A 81 -11.04 -14.25 4.34
C ASP A 81 -9.87 -13.63 3.57
N ALA A 82 -10.15 -12.70 2.65
CA ALA A 82 -9.15 -11.97 1.88
C ALA A 82 -8.40 -10.93 2.74
N PHE A 83 -9.07 -10.28 3.69
CA PHE A 83 -8.50 -9.16 4.44
C PHE A 83 -7.15 -9.48 5.15
N PRO A 84 -6.97 -10.60 5.86
CA PRO A 84 -5.66 -10.95 6.44
C PRO A 84 -4.54 -11.04 5.39
N LYS A 85 -4.86 -11.49 4.17
CA LYS A 85 -3.88 -11.57 3.07
C LYS A 85 -3.54 -10.19 2.49
N VAL A 86 -4.53 -9.30 2.41
CA VAL A 86 -4.33 -7.89 2.07
C VAL A 86 -3.42 -7.22 3.13
N ALA A 87 -3.69 -7.45 4.41
CA ALA A 87 -2.88 -6.94 5.51
C ALA A 87 -1.42 -7.44 5.43
N ASP A 88 -1.20 -8.74 5.20
CA ASP A 88 0.14 -9.31 5.03
C ASP A 88 0.88 -8.68 3.84
N ALA A 89 0.24 -8.56 2.68
CA ALA A 89 0.82 -7.95 1.48
C ALA A 89 1.14 -6.45 1.70
N ASN A 90 0.26 -5.71 2.37
CA ASN A 90 0.50 -4.32 2.76
C ASN A 90 1.66 -4.18 3.73
N SER A 91 1.83 -5.15 4.64
CA SER A 91 2.93 -5.17 5.59
C SER A 91 4.27 -5.41 4.90
N GLN A 92 4.32 -6.29 3.89
CA GLN A 92 5.50 -6.47 3.05
C GLN A 92 5.84 -5.20 2.27
N ALA A 93 4.83 -4.56 1.66
CA ALA A 93 5.01 -3.29 0.96
C ALA A 93 5.54 -2.19 1.89
N PHE A 94 4.95 -2.07 3.09
CA PHE A 94 5.37 -1.11 4.11
C PHE A 94 6.80 -1.39 4.60
N SER A 95 7.16 -2.66 4.82
CA SER A 95 8.53 -3.06 5.19
C SER A 95 9.54 -2.65 4.12
N VAL A 96 9.26 -2.89 2.84
CA VAL A 96 10.15 -2.47 1.74
C VAL A 96 10.29 -0.94 1.71
N ALA A 97 9.18 -0.22 1.81
CA ALA A 97 9.15 1.24 1.89
C ALA A 97 9.98 1.77 3.07
N LEU A 98 9.71 1.26 4.28
CA LEU A 98 10.40 1.64 5.50
C LEU A 98 11.89 1.34 5.43
N MET A 99 12.26 0.18 4.87
CA MET A 99 13.66 -0.19 4.76
C MET A 99 14.43 0.68 3.77
N ASN A 100 13.78 1.21 2.74
CA ASN A 100 14.41 2.11 1.77
C ASN A 100 14.22 3.60 2.09
N ALA A 101 13.43 3.93 3.11
CA ALA A 101 13.28 5.30 3.61
C ALA A 101 14.51 5.83 4.37
N PHE A 102 15.50 4.97 4.62
CA PHE A 102 16.72 5.30 5.34
C PHE A 102 17.94 4.69 4.66
N PRO A 103 19.14 5.27 4.81
CA PRO A 103 20.36 4.72 4.21
C PRO A 103 20.62 3.27 4.64
N ALA A 104 20.85 2.37 3.69
CA ALA A 104 20.99 0.93 3.92
C ALA A 104 22.07 0.55 4.95
N ASN A 105 23.19 1.28 4.96
CA ASN A 105 24.36 0.98 5.80
C ASN A 105 24.34 1.67 7.17
N ASN A 106 23.27 2.40 7.52
CA ASN A 106 23.19 3.11 8.79
C ASN A 106 22.60 2.21 9.89
N LYS A 107 23.46 1.39 10.51
CA LYS A 107 23.06 0.49 11.61
C LYS A 107 22.40 1.21 12.78
N ALA A 108 22.85 2.42 13.12
CA ALA A 108 22.28 3.19 14.21
C ALA A 108 20.82 3.54 13.95
N VAL A 109 20.47 3.92 12.72
CA VAL A 109 19.08 4.15 12.32
C VAL A 109 18.25 2.87 12.38
N ARG A 110 18.79 1.73 11.93
CA ARG A 110 18.08 0.44 12.02
C ARG A 110 17.80 0.02 13.46
N SER A 111 18.80 0.13 14.35
CA SER A 111 18.62 -0.12 15.78
C SER A 111 17.57 0.80 16.37
N TYR A 112 17.62 2.09 16.04
CA TYR A 112 16.62 3.06 16.52
C TYR A 112 15.20 2.69 16.06
N LEU A 113 15.01 2.24 14.81
CA LEU A 113 13.71 1.76 14.35
C LEU A 113 13.27 0.51 15.14
N CYS A 114 14.12 -0.51 15.26
CA CYS A 114 13.82 -1.73 16.03
C CYS A 114 13.37 -1.41 17.46
N ASP A 115 14.04 -0.45 18.12
CA ASP A 115 13.76 -0.06 19.51
C ASP A 115 12.51 0.81 19.68
N ASN A 116 12.04 1.49 18.62
CA ASN A 116 11.05 2.57 18.77
C ASN A 116 9.77 2.38 17.97
N LEU A 117 9.68 1.36 17.11
CA LEU A 117 8.42 0.96 16.48
C LEU A 117 7.48 0.30 17.50
N ARG A 118 6.18 0.55 17.36
CA ARG A 118 5.14 0.03 18.27
C ARG A 118 4.23 -0.98 17.58
N TYR A 119 4.21 -2.20 18.10
CA TYR A 119 3.34 -3.28 17.61
C TYR A 119 1.88 -2.83 17.47
N LYS A 120 1.28 -2.36 18.58
CA LYS A 120 -0.12 -1.90 18.57
C LYS A 120 -0.38 -0.75 17.61
N ALA A 121 0.57 0.15 17.37
CA ALA A 121 0.37 1.24 16.44
C ALA A 121 0.31 0.73 14.99
N LEU A 122 1.19 -0.20 14.63
CA LEU A 122 1.17 -0.90 13.35
C LEU A 122 -0.13 -1.71 13.16
N ASP A 123 -0.54 -2.46 14.20
CA ASP A 123 -1.77 -3.26 14.15
C ASP A 123 -3.03 -2.40 13.93
N ASN A 124 -3.07 -1.18 14.48
CA ASN A 124 -4.18 -0.22 14.25
C ASN A 124 -4.25 0.28 12.80
N PHE A 125 -3.15 0.21 12.04
CA PHE A 125 -3.14 0.47 10.59
C PHE A 125 -3.38 -0.80 9.77
N PHE A 126 -3.83 -1.89 10.40
CA PHE A 126 -4.02 -3.19 9.75
C PHE A 126 -2.75 -3.73 9.09
N LEU A 127 -1.60 -3.39 9.69
CA LEU A 127 -0.30 -3.91 9.32
C LEU A 127 0.10 -4.98 10.32
N ASN A 128 0.61 -6.09 9.82
CA ASN A 128 1.21 -7.15 10.60
C ASN A 128 2.52 -6.65 11.21
N ALA A 129 2.44 -6.24 12.48
CA ALA A 129 3.57 -5.66 13.19
C ALA A 129 4.81 -6.57 13.23
N ASN A 130 4.62 -7.90 13.32
CA ASN A 130 5.73 -8.85 13.35
C ASN A 130 6.57 -8.75 12.07
N VAL A 131 5.93 -8.71 10.90
CA VAL A 131 6.63 -8.61 9.61
C VAL A 131 7.49 -7.35 9.53
N ILE A 132 7.01 -6.23 10.07
CA ILE A 132 7.68 -4.93 9.99
C ILE A 132 8.82 -4.83 11.00
N ILE A 133 8.57 -5.26 12.24
CA ILE A 133 9.56 -5.19 13.31
C ILE A 133 10.67 -6.22 13.09
N ASP A 134 10.35 -7.43 12.63
CA ASP A 134 11.36 -8.44 12.28
C ASP A 134 12.29 -7.94 11.17
N ALA A 135 11.74 -7.23 10.17
CA ALA A 135 12.52 -6.64 9.08
C ALA A 135 13.51 -5.57 9.60
N THR A 136 13.07 -4.68 10.49
CA THR A 136 13.95 -3.62 11.03
C THR A 136 14.98 -4.15 12.02
N CYS A 137 14.60 -5.07 12.90
CA CYS A 137 15.49 -5.69 13.89
C CYS A 137 16.51 -6.64 13.25
N THR A 138 16.13 -7.40 12.22
CA THR A 138 17.10 -8.22 11.47
C THR A 138 18.16 -7.34 10.81
N ALA A 139 17.75 -6.21 10.23
CA ALA A 139 18.66 -5.28 9.58
C ALA A 139 19.62 -4.55 10.54
N SER A 140 19.30 -4.48 11.85
CA SER A 140 20.18 -3.88 12.85
C SER A 140 21.22 -4.86 13.41
N ASN A 141 21.17 -6.16 13.06
CA ASN A 141 21.91 -7.24 13.72
C ASN A 141 21.69 -7.29 15.25
N THR A 142 20.58 -6.75 15.73
CA THR A 142 20.21 -6.84 17.15
C THR A 142 19.52 -8.19 17.35
N ALA A 143 19.97 -8.99 18.34
CA ALA A 143 19.21 -10.15 18.77
C ALA A 143 17.84 -9.66 19.26
N ILE A 144 16.77 -10.17 18.67
CA ILE A 144 15.36 -9.84 18.93
C ILE A 144 15.16 -9.34 20.35
N HIS A 145 14.71 -8.08 20.52
CA HIS A 145 13.70 -7.66 21.50
C HIS A 145 13.40 -6.17 21.32
N PRO A 146 12.09 -5.84 21.39
CA PRO A 146 11.45 -5.65 22.68
C PRO A 146 10.27 -6.62 22.85
N GLU A 147 10.22 -7.31 24.00
CA GLU A 147 8.93 -7.70 24.59
C GLU A 147 7.91 -6.58 24.38
N PRO A 148 6.62 -6.89 24.09
CA PRO A 148 5.64 -5.90 23.66
C PRO A 148 5.76 -4.69 24.57
N PHE A 149 6.33 -3.58 24.06
CA PHE A 149 6.61 -2.44 24.92
C PHE A 149 5.28 -2.07 25.57
N SER A 150 5.20 -2.37 26.85
CA SER A 150 4.11 -2.03 27.75
C SER A 150 4.13 -0.53 28.06
N ALA A 151 5.01 0.24 27.42
CA ALA A 151 4.90 1.68 27.31
C ALA A 151 3.65 2.01 26.48
N VAL A 152 2.56 2.22 27.21
CA VAL A 152 1.22 2.66 26.81
C VAL A 152 1.29 4.04 26.16
N GLY A 153 1.97 4.16 25.03
CA GLY A 153 1.70 5.26 24.11
C GLY A 153 0.23 5.21 23.72
N PRO A 154 -0.44 6.37 23.59
CA PRO A 154 -1.78 6.35 23.02
C PRO A 154 -1.71 5.68 21.64
N PRO A 155 -2.69 4.86 21.27
CA PRO A 155 -2.79 4.38 19.90
C PRO A 155 -2.87 5.56 18.93
N PRO A 156 -2.58 5.34 17.62
CA PRO A 156 -2.87 6.32 16.60
C PRO A 156 -4.29 6.86 16.75
N THR A 157 -4.48 8.15 16.48
CA THR A 157 -5.82 8.76 16.54
C THR A 157 -6.73 8.13 15.48
N GLN A 158 -8.05 8.14 15.71
CA GLN A 158 -9.00 7.67 14.71
C GLN A 158 -8.82 8.41 13.37
N ALA A 159 -8.53 9.71 13.42
CA ALA A 159 -8.26 10.50 12.21
C ALA A 159 -7.05 9.99 11.41
N ALA A 160 -5.99 9.51 12.09
CA ALA A 160 -4.85 8.91 11.41
C ALA A 160 -5.22 7.56 10.78
N ILE A 161 -5.98 6.72 11.51
CA ILE A 161 -6.47 5.43 10.99
C ILE A 161 -7.35 5.66 9.76
N ASP A 162 -8.29 6.61 9.84
CA ASP A 162 -9.18 6.98 8.73
C ASP A 162 -8.38 7.53 7.54
N ALA A 163 -7.37 8.37 7.77
CA ALA A 163 -6.51 8.90 6.70
C ALA A 163 -5.73 7.80 5.99
N TYR A 164 -5.23 6.81 6.73
CA TYR A 164 -4.56 5.64 6.16
C TYR A 164 -5.55 4.79 5.33
N GLN A 165 -6.72 4.47 5.89
CA GLN A 165 -7.77 3.74 5.16
C GLN A 165 -8.21 4.49 3.90
N ASN A 166 -8.37 5.82 3.96
CA ASN A 166 -8.72 6.65 2.82
C ASN A 166 -7.66 6.59 1.74
N ALA A 167 -6.37 6.74 2.08
CA ALA A 167 -5.28 6.64 1.09
C ALA A 167 -5.28 5.27 0.39
N ARG A 168 -5.50 4.18 1.14
CA ARG A 168 -5.63 2.83 0.58
C ARG A 168 -6.88 2.65 -0.28
N SER A 169 -7.97 3.30 0.07
CA SER A 169 -9.25 3.28 -0.65
C SER A 169 -9.15 4.01 -1.98
N VAL A 170 -8.50 5.17 -1.99
CA VAL A 170 -8.21 5.92 -3.21
C VAL A 170 -7.28 5.11 -4.10
N LEU A 171 -6.21 4.52 -3.56
CA LEU A 171 -5.31 3.65 -4.33
C LEU A 171 -6.07 2.50 -5.02
N TYR A 172 -6.88 1.75 -4.27
CA TYR A 172 -7.70 0.67 -4.83
C TYR A 172 -8.63 1.16 -5.95
N ALA A 173 -9.28 2.31 -5.76
CA ALA A 173 -10.17 2.89 -6.77
C ALA A 173 -9.42 3.25 -8.07
N TRP A 174 -8.21 3.83 -7.97
CA TRP A 174 -7.36 4.11 -9.14
C TRP A 174 -6.92 2.82 -9.84
N GLU A 175 -6.49 1.82 -9.09
CA GLU A 175 -6.07 0.52 -9.63
C GLU A 175 -7.24 -0.19 -10.32
N TYR A 176 -8.42 -0.21 -9.70
CA TYR A 176 -9.63 -0.81 -10.27
C TYR A 176 -10.12 -0.09 -11.53
N ALA A 177 -10.26 1.25 -11.47
CA ALA A 177 -10.75 2.05 -12.59
C ALA A 177 -9.81 2.07 -13.79
N SER A 178 -8.51 1.79 -13.59
CA SER A 178 -7.54 1.84 -14.67
C SER A 178 -7.88 0.91 -15.84
N GLN A 179 -8.50 -0.25 -15.59
CA GLN A 179 -8.87 -1.19 -16.65
C GLN A 179 -10.04 -0.75 -17.52
N ALA A 180 -10.74 0.32 -17.16
CA ALA A 180 -11.74 0.87 -18.06
C ALA A 180 -11.07 1.40 -19.34
N GLU A 181 -11.61 1.00 -20.48
CA GLU A 181 -11.22 1.43 -21.83
C GLU A 181 -12.14 2.56 -22.35
N SER A 182 -13.24 2.84 -21.67
CA SER A 182 -14.19 3.88 -22.07
C SER A 182 -14.87 4.57 -20.89
N SER A 183 -15.36 5.79 -21.10
CA SER A 183 -16.22 6.49 -20.13
C SER A 183 -17.50 5.71 -19.80
N SER A 184 -18.00 4.90 -20.74
CA SER A 184 -19.17 4.05 -20.48
C SER A 184 -18.88 2.97 -19.44
N GLN A 185 -17.70 2.35 -19.48
CA GLN A 185 -17.29 1.37 -18.48
C GLN A 185 -17.05 2.02 -17.11
N LEU A 186 -16.44 3.22 -17.07
CA LEU A 186 -16.30 3.97 -15.82
C LEU A 186 -17.66 4.33 -15.20
N ASN A 187 -18.61 4.76 -16.02
CA ASN A 187 -19.98 5.02 -15.57
C ASN A 187 -20.64 3.74 -15.01
N GLN A 188 -20.39 2.58 -15.62
CA GLN A 188 -20.86 1.29 -15.09
C GLN A 188 -20.20 0.96 -13.76
N TYR A 189 -18.88 1.11 -13.63
CA TYR A 189 -18.17 0.90 -12.35
C TYR A 189 -18.74 1.79 -11.25
N CYS A 190 -18.96 3.08 -11.53
CA CYS A 190 -19.59 4.00 -10.59
C CYS A 190 -21.03 3.60 -10.24
N ALA A 191 -21.84 3.23 -11.23
CA ALA A 191 -23.23 2.82 -11.02
C ALA A 191 -23.35 1.55 -10.17
N HIS A 192 -22.40 0.62 -10.29
CA HIS A 192 -22.35 -0.62 -9.53
C HIS A 192 -21.61 -0.50 -8.19
N ALA A 193 -20.85 0.57 -7.96
CA ALA A 193 -20.09 0.76 -6.71
C ALA A 193 -20.90 0.54 -5.42
N PRO A 194 -22.19 0.95 -5.31
CA PRO A 194 -23.00 0.67 -4.12
C PRO A 194 -23.12 -0.82 -3.77
N ASP A 195 -23.09 -1.72 -4.78
CA ASP A 195 -23.24 -3.16 -4.58
C ASP A 195 -22.04 -3.77 -3.84
N TYR A 196 -20.87 -3.12 -3.90
CA TYR A 196 -19.60 -3.61 -3.35
C TYR A 196 -19.27 -3.05 -1.97
N GLN A 197 -20.04 -2.09 -1.44
CA GLN A 197 -19.67 -1.33 -0.24
C GLN A 197 -19.38 -2.22 0.98
N SER A 198 -20.20 -3.24 1.23
CA SER A 198 -20.00 -4.15 2.36
C SER A 198 -18.69 -4.93 2.24
N ASN A 199 -18.33 -5.33 1.02
CA ASN A 199 -17.10 -6.09 0.79
C ASN A 199 -15.87 -5.19 0.94
N TRP A 200 -15.94 -3.94 0.46
CA TRP A 200 -14.87 -2.95 0.69
C TRP A 200 -14.68 -2.64 2.17
N GLN A 201 -15.75 -2.47 2.94
CA GLN A 201 -15.67 -2.29 4.39
C GLN A 201 -15.04 -3.50 5.09
N ALA A 202 -15.41 -4.72 4.68
CA ALA A 202 -14.82 -5.94 5.22
C ALA A 202 -13.32 -6.09 4.88
N LEU A 203 -12.86 -5.49 3.77
CA LEU A 203 -11.45 -5.35 3.41
C LEU A 203 -10.73 -4.18 4.13
N GLN A 204 -11.38 -3.52 5.09
CA GLN A 204 -10.90 -2.31 5.78
C GLN A 204 -10.60 -1.13 4.84
N LEU A 205 -11.36 -1.03 3.75
CA LEU A 205 -11.41 0.16 2.91
C LEU A 205 -12.58 1.05 3.35
N ASN A 206 -12.42 2.35 3.22
CA ASN A 206 -13.51 3.31 3.32
C ASN A 206 -14.33 3.24 2.02
N ALA A 207 -15.45 2.51 2.06
CA ALA A 207 -16.32 2.30 0.91
C ALA A 207 -16.84 3.61 0.28
N THR A 208 -17.12 4.64 1.08
CA THR A 208 -17.51 5.96 0.58
C THR A 208 -16.37 6.57 -0.22
N GLN A 209 -15.14 6.53 0.31
CA GLN A 209 -13.97 7.05 -0.39
C GLN A 209 -13.68 6.28 -1.69
N VAL A 210 -13.84 4.94 -1.70
CA VAL A 210 -13.71 4.14 -2.92
C VAL A 210 -14.74 4.60 -3.96
N GLN A 211 -16.02 4.66 -3.57
CA GLN A 211 -17.10 5.06 -4.47
C GLN A 211 -16.92 6.48 -5.01
N GLU A 212 -16.65 7.47 -4.14
CA GLU A 212 -16.45 8.86 -4.55
C GLU A 212 -15.29 8.99 -5.54
N THR A 213 -14.19 8.27 -5.29
CA THR A 213 -13.04 8.26 -6.19
C THR A 213 -13.40 7.62 -7.53
N LEU A 214 -14.00 6.42 -7.53
CA LEU A 214 -14.41 5.72 -8.76
C LEU A 214 -15.37 6.58 -9.61
N CYS A 215 -16.35 7.21 -8.96
CA CYS A 215 -17.33 8.07 -9.61
C CYS A 215 -16.78 9.43 -10.05
N SER A 216 -15.57 9.81 -9.65
CA SER A 216 -14.93 11.05 -10.08
C SER A 216 -14.30 10.94 -11.48
N PHE A 217 -14.01 9.72 -11.96
CA PHE A 217 -13.37 9.50 -13.25
C PHE A 217 -14.37 9.67 -14.40
N GLN A 218 -14.10 10.66 -15.27
CA GLN A 218 -14.93 10.94 -16.45
C GLN A 218 -14.36 10.33 -17.74
N GLN A 219 -13.06 10.02 -17.75
CA GLN A 219 -12.34 9.49 -18.92
C GLN A 219 -11.44 8.32 -18.47
N PRO A 220 -11.19 7.35 -19.38
CA PRO A 220 -10.25 6.26 -19.12
C PRO A 220 -8.90 6.78 -18.61
N ILE A 221 -8.41 6.16 -17.54
CA ILE A 221 -7.12 6.48 -16.94
C ILE A 221 -6.02 5.94 -17.85
N SER A 222 -5.02 6.77 -18.17
CA SER A 222 -3.79 6.34 -18.85
C SER A 222 -2.86 5.56 -17.90
N ALA A 223 -1.97 4.73 -18.45
CA ALA A 223 -1.01 4.00 -17.63
C ALA A 223 -0.11 4.94 -16.80
N GLU A 224 0.28 6.09 -17.36
CA GLU A 224 1.07 7.10 -16.67
C GLU A 224 0.31 7.74 -15.50
N GLU A 225 -0.96 8.09 -15.69
CA GLU A 225 -1.81 8.61 -14.62
C GLU A 225 -2.01 7.57 -13.52
N GLY A 226 -2.27 6.31 -13.89
CA GLY A 226 -2.39 5.21 -12.94
C GLY A 226 -1.10 4.98 -12.15
N SER A 227 0.06 4.96 -12.81
CA SER A 227 1.36 4.79 -12.15
C SER A 227 1.69 5.96 -11.21
N ALA A 228 1.37 7.19 -11.62
CA ALA A 228 1.54 8.38 -10.79
C ALA A 228 0.63 8.34 -9.55
N ALA A 229 -0.63 7.94 -9.71
CA ALA A 229 -1.57 7.77 -8.61
C ALA A 229 -1.11 6.66 -7.65
N MET A 230 -0.62 5.54 -8.17
CA MET A 230 -0.04 4.47 -7.34
C MET A 230 1.12 4.98 -6.49
N ARG A 231 2.06 5.72 -7.11
CA ARG A 231 3.19 6.34 -6.40
C ARG A 231 2.70 7.29 -5.32
N GLN A 232 1.77 8.18 -5.64
CA GLN A 232 1.23 9.18 -4.72
C GLN A 232 0.52 8.52 -3.53
N TRP A 233 -0.48 7.68 -3.78
CA TRP A 233 -1.34 7.16 -2.71
C TRP A 233 -0.66 6.08 -1.86
N THR A 234 0.31 5.35 -2.43
CA THR A 234 1.22 4.52 -1.62
C THR A 234 2.07 5.39 -0.69
N SER A 235 2.58 6.52 -1.19
CA SER A 235 3.38 7.45 -0.37
C SER A 235 2.54 8.10 0.72
N VAL A 236 1.29 8.50 0.44
CA VAL A 236 0.38 9.05 1.45
C VAL A 236 0.06 8.01 2.53
N ALA A 237 -0.25 6.76 2.15
CA ALA A 237 -0.47 5.69 3.13
C ALA A 237 0.79 5.44 3.97
N PHE A 238 1.97 5.47 3.35
CA PHE A 238 3.25 5.31 4.04
C PHE A 238 3.51 6.45 5.03
N ILE A 239 3.29 7.70 4.65
CA ILE A 239 3.43 8.89 5.49
C ILE A 239 2.58 8.77 6.75
N VAL A 240 1.28 8.53 6.58
CA VAL A 240 0.32 8.50 7.70
C VAL A 240 0.71 7.44 8.72
N ALA A 241 1.08 6.24 8.27
CA ALA A 241 1.55 5.19 9.17
C ALA A 241 2.91 5.57 9.80
N LEU A 242 3.90 5.99 9.01
CA LEU A 242 5.25 6.33 9.50
C LEU A 242 5.25 7.41 10.59
N GLU A 243 4.41 8.43 10.47
CA GLU A 243 4.30 9.51 11.44
C GLU A 243 3.69 9.05 12.78
N ASN A 244 2.93 7.94 12.78
CA ASN A 244 2.11 7.49 13.91
C ASN A 244 2.53 6.13 14.51
N ILE A 245 3.54 5.45 13.96
CA ILE A 245 4.00 4.13 14.45
C ILE A 245 5.00 4.19 15.62
N SER A 246 5.33 5.40 16.09
CA SER A 246 6.10 5.63 17.30
C SER A 246 5.53 6.79 18.10
N ASN A 247 5.72 6.75 19.41
CA ASN A 247 5.30 7.78 20.36
C ASN A 247 6.50 8.40 21.11
N VAL A 248 7.72 8.16 20.62
CA VAL A 248 8.93 8.68 21.24
C VAL A 248 9.00 10.19 21.03
N ASN A 249 9.43 10.91 22.06
CA ASN A 249 9.61 12.36 21.96
C ASN A 249 10.53 12.72 20.79
N MET A 250 10.14 13.73 20.01
CA MET A 250 10.84 14.17 18.80
C MET A 250 10.92 13.12 17.67
N TRP A 251 10.03 12.13 17.64
CA TRP A 251 9.95 11.13 16.56
C TRP A 251 9.95 11.78 15.16
N LEU A 252 9.09 12.76 14.91
CA LEU A 252 9.00 13.43 13.60
C LEU A 252 10.26 14.23 13.26
N GLY A 253 10.87 14.88 14.26
CA GLY A 253 12.13 15.61 14.07
C GLY A 253 13.29 14.67 13.74
N TRP A 254 13.33 13.52 14.40
CA TRP A 254 14.27 12.47 14.08
C TRP A 254 14.04 11.95 12.65
N LEU A 255 12.80 11.59 12.28
CA LEU A 255 12.48 11.15 10.92
C LEU A 255 12.90 12.18 9.87
N CYS A 256 12.52 13.44 10.03
CA CYS A 256 12.89 14.52 9.10
C CYS A 256 14.40 14.60 8.85
N SER A 257 15.21 14.36 9.88
CA SER A 257 16.68 14.36 9.79
C SER A 257 17.27 13.10 9.13
N GLN A 258 16.58 11.97 9.19
CA GLN A 258 17.10 10.66 8.77
C GLN A 258 16.54 10.18 7.42
N LEU A 259 15.41 10.71 6.97
CA LEU A 259 14.74 10.26 5.75
C LEU A 259 15.59 10.51 4.49
N ASP A 260 15.73 9.45 3.71
CA ASP A 260 16.43 9.40 2.42
C ASP A 260 15.42 9.42 1.26
N SER A 261 15.27 10.59 0.64
CA SER A 261 14.35 10.77 -0.48
C SER A 261 14.76 9.96 -1.72
N GLU A 262 16.06 9.82 -1.98
CA GLU A 262 16.55 9.04 -3.12
C GLU A 262 16.29 7.54 -2.91
N GLY A 263 16.51 7.06 -1.67
CA GLY A 263 16.15 5.69 -1.27
C GLY A 263 14.66 5.39 -1.51
N MET A 264 13.77 6.29 -1.08
CA MET A 264 12.32 6.16 -1.30
C MET A 264 11.93 6.21 -2.79
N ASP A 265 12.52 7.14 -3.55
CA ASP A 265 12.27 7.25 -4.99
C ASP A 265 12.73 5.98 -5.72
N SER A 266 13.85 5.38 -5.31
CA SER A 266 14.41 4.16 -5.91
C SER A 266 13.52 2.92 -5.75
N VAL A 267 12.56 2.95 -4.82
CA VAL A 267 11.57 1.86 -4.65
C VAL A 267 10.19 2.24 -5.13
N GLY A 268 10.00 3.43 -5.71
CA GLY A 268 8.73 3.84 -6.32
C GLY A 268 7.79 4.60 -5.40
N LEU A 269 8.30 5.17 -4.30
CA LEU A 269 7.59 6.19 -3.53
C LEU A 269 7.90 7.59 -4.08
N ASP A 270 7.16 8.59 -3.64
CA ASP A 270 7.50 10.00 -3.78
C ASP A 270 8.28 10.45 -2.53
N GLY A 271 9.60 10.27 -2.57
CA GLY A 271 10.47 10.57 -1.44
C GLY A 271 10.53 12.05 -1.08
N SER A 272 10.23 12.94 -2.04
CA SER A 272 10.11 14.38 -1.78
C SER A 272 8.83 14.70 -1.01
N LEU A 273 7.69 14.13 -1.43
CA LEU A 273 6.41 14.26 -0.73
C LEU A 273 6.51 13.72 0.71
N VAL A 274 7.08 12.53 0.88
CA VAL A 274 7.23 11.90 2.21
C VAL A 274 8.06 12.80 3.13
N LYS A 275 9.24 13.22 2.67
CA LYS A 275 10.14 14.05 3.48
C LYS A 275 9.51 15.40 3.81
N GLN A 276 8.85 16.03 2.84
CA GLN A 276 8.19 17.32 3.06
C GLN A 276 7.06 17.21 4.10
N SER A 277 6.21 16.18 4.03
CA SER A 277 5.12 15.98 5.00
C SER A 277 5.68 15.84 6.42
N VAL A 278 6.60 14.89 6.61
CA VAL A 278 7.18 14.59 7.92
C VAL A 278 7.92 15.79 8.51
N CYS A 279 8.69 16.53 7.70
CA CYS A 279 9.40 17.72 8.16
C CYS A 279 8.46 18.88 8.51
N ASN A 280 7.36 19.05 7.76
CA ASN A 280 6.37 20.09 8.07
C ASN A 280 5.64 19.79 9.39
N ASP A 281 5.25 18.54 9.62
CA ASP A 281 4.57 18.16 10.86
C ASP A 281 5.53 18.12 12.06
N SER A 282 6.82 17.83 11.83
CA SER A 282 7.85 18.04 12.84
C SER A 282 7.98 19.51 13.26
N ALA A 283 7.72 20.48 12.37
CA ALA A 283 7.82 21.91 12.71
C ALA A 283 6.60 22.45 13.46
N ARG A 284 5.49 21.67 13.49
CA ARG A 284 4.24 22.02 14.16
C ARG A 284 4.14 21.48 15.59
N ASN A 285 4.97 20.50 15.93
CA ASN A 285 5.05 19.83 17.23
C ASN A 285 6.26 20.31 18.04
#